data_AF-A0A927AG10-F1
#
_entry.id   AF-A0A927AG10-F1
#
_cell.length_a   1.000
_cell.length_b   1.000
_cell.length_c   1.000
_cell.angle_alpha   90.00
_cell.angle_beta   90.00
_cell.angle_gamma   90.00
#
_symmetry.space_group_name_H-M   'P 1'
#
loop_
_entity.id
_entity.type
_entity.pdbx_description
1 polymer ?
#
loop_
_entity_poly.entity_id
_entity_poly.type
_entity_poly.pdbx_seq_one_letter_code
_entity_poly.pdbx_strand_id
1 'polypeptide(L)'
;MLSQIVRPMVRTQIRLLASCQATRSTLIGTIAQWLGFLGVRAQVTHLNAGSDQKISISLTVDQPEGCDKQDWQQIVSNLNQETVDTDPEEHSQPQLTPQQQSKLQRLLAYLIQAAEPEVRISWEVWSRQLQALGLEEPMLLGVRSALKVPQSLEQLLEGLDPDIAAIALPKAVSIALLDRRVNASEDKALTALLQLMKPRNEG
;
A
#
# COMPACT_ATOMS: atom_id res chain seq x y z
N MET A 1 12.05 -12.30 7.40
CA MET A 1 11.90 -12.79 8.79
C MET A 1 10.75 -12.11 9.55
N LEU A 2 10.46 -10.82 9.34
CA LEU A 2 9.31 -10.12 9.95
C LEU A 2 7.95 -10.83 9.74
N SER A 3 7.62 -11.30 8.52
CA SER A 3 6.35 -11.99 8.28
C SER A 3 6.22 -13.38 8.93
N GLN A 4 7.33 -13.99 9.37
CA GLN A 4 7.34 -15.26 10.12
C GLN A 4 7.12 -15.05 11.63
N ILE A 5 7.27 -13.83 12.15
CA ILE A 5 7.07 -13.50 13.57
C ILE A 5 5.74 -12.75 13.75
N VAL A 6 5.48 -11.77 12.87
CA VAL A 6 4.27 -10.93 12.92
C VAL A 6 3.01 -11.74 12.61
N ARG A 7 3.01 -12.63 11.60
CA ARG A 7 1.80 -13.42 11.27
C ARG A 7 1.40 -14.40 12.38
N PRO A 8 2.31 -15.19 12.98
CA PRO A 8 1.95 -16.03 14.13
C PRO A 8 1.55 -15.22 15.35
N MET A 9 2.17 -14.07 15.60
CA MET A 9 1.80 -13.17 16.71
C MET A 9 0.39 -12.62 16.52
N VAL A 10 0.06 -12.09 15.34
CA VAL A 10 -1.29 -11.62 14.98
C VAL A 10 -2.30 -12.76 15.09
N ARG A 11 -1.98 -13.97 14.59
CA ARG A 11 -2.86 -15.14 14.68
C ARG A 11 -3.11 -15.57 16.13
N THR A 12 -2.08 -15.51 16.98
CA THR A 12 -2.20 -15.80 18.42
C THR A 12 -3.02 -14.71 19.11
N GLN A 13 -2.82 -13.42 18.79
CA GLN A 13 -3.61 -12.31 19.34
C GLN A 13 -5.08 -12.38 18.89
N ILE A 14 -5.37 -12.74 17.64
CA ILE A 14 -6.75 -12.98 17.16
C ILE A 14 -7.41 -14.14 17.93
N ARG A 15 -6.67 -15.25 18.16
CA ARG A 15 -7.18 -16.37 18.96
C ARG A 15 -7.43 -15.97 20.42
N LEU A 16 -6.54 -15.19 21.00
CA LEU A 16 -6.69 -14.66 22.36
C LEU A 16 -7.88 -13.71 22.46
N LEU A 17 -8.07 -12.84 21.46
CA LEU A 17 -9.23 -11.95 21.35
C LEU A 17 -10.55 -12.74 21.25
N ALA A 18 -10.58 -13.82 20.45
CA ALA A 18 -11.75 -14.70 20.34
C ALA A 18 -12.09 -15.44 21.65
N SER A 19 -11.10 -15.64 22.53
CA SER A 19 -11.28 -16.26 23.86
C SER A 19 -11.49 -15.27 25.01
N CYS A 20 -11.37 -13.95 24.76
CA CYS A 20 -11.40 -12.93 25.81
C CYS A 20 -12.81 -12.35 25.96
N GLN A 21 -13.33 -12.28 27.20
CA GLN A 21 -14.64 -11.66 27.49
C GLN A 21 -14.63 -10.13 27.31
N ALA A 22 -13.46 -9.49 27.34
CA ALA A 22 -13.27 -8.06 27.07
C ALA A 22 -12.74 -7.82 25.64
N THR A 23 -13.36 -8.45 24.64
CA THR A 23 -12.89 -8.45 23.24
C THR A 23 -12.76 -7.03 22.69
N ARG A 24 -13.70 -6.13 23.01
CA ARG A 24 -13.74 -4.77 22.43
C ARG A 24 -12.57 -3.89 22.88
N SER A 25 -12.32 -3.77 24.18
CA SER A 25 -11.23 -2.95 24.73
C SER A 25 -9.86 -3.54 24.38
N THR A 26 -9.73 -4.86 24.40
CA THR A 26 -8.48 -5.55 24.05
C THR A 26 -8.16 -5.38 22.55
N LEU A 27 -9.17 -5.47 21.68
CA LEU A 27 -9.01 -5.27 20.23
C LEU A 27 -8.62 -3.82 19.92
N ILE A 28 -9.28 -2.84 20.57
CA ILE A 28 -8.94 -1.42 20.46
C ILE A 28 -7.47 -1.18 20.82
N GLY A 29 -7.03 -1.65 21.99
CA GLY A 29 -5.65 -1.47 22.45
C GLY A 29 -4.63 -2.14 21.54
N THR A 30 -4.96 -3.34 21.04
CA THR A 30 -4.07 -4.10 20.13
C THR A 30 -3.89 -3.40 18.79
N ILE A 31 -4.96 -2.88 18.18
CA ILE A 31 -4.90 -2.15 16.90
C ILE A 31 -4.08 -0.87 17.04
N ALA A 32 -4.35 -0.07 18.09
CA ALA A 32 -3.59 1.15 18.37
C ALA A 32 -2.10 0.85 18.58
N GLN A 33 -1.77 -0.23 19.28
CA GLN A 33 -0.39 -0.64 19.54
C GLN A 33 0.33 -1.15 18.28
N TRP A 34 -0.37 -1.87 17.40
CA TRP A 34 0.19 -2.28 16.10
C TRP A 34 0.53 -1.10 15.20
N LEU A 35 -0.35 -0.09 15.15
CA LEU A 35 -0.08 1.16 14.43
C LEU A 35 1.08 1.93 15.08
N GLY A 36 1.17 1.91 16.42
CA GLY A 36 2.28 2.47 17.17
C GLY A 36 3.64 1.87 16.81
N PHE A 37 3.71 0.56 16.54
CA PHE A 37 4.96 -0.08 16.06
C PHE A 37 5.40 0.41 14.67
N LEU A 38 4.50 1.03 13.90
CA LEU A 38 4.79 1.63 12.60
C LEU A 38 5.12 3.13 12.71
N GLY A 39 5.26 3.67 13.92
CA GLY A 39 5.50 5.09 14.16
C GLY A 39 4.24 5.96 14.03
N VAL A 40 3.06 5.34 13.97
CA VAL A 40 1.77 6.02 13.82
C VAL A 40 1.01 5.96 15.13
N ARG A 41 0.76 7.12 15.75
CA ARG A 41 -0.14 7.19 16.91
C ARG A 41 -1.58 7.21 16.40
N ALA A 42 -2.35 6.21 16.79
CA ALA A 42 -3.73 6.06 16.38
C ALA A 42 -4.63 5.74 17.57
N GLN A 43 -5.82 6.35 17.59
CA GLN A 43 -6.86 6.09 18.55
C GLN A 43 -8.08 5.50 17.83
N VAL A 44 -8.54 4.32 18.26
CA VAL A 44 -9.79 3.74 17.76
C VAL A 44 -10.96 4.51 18.38
N THR A 45 -11.74 5.20 17.54
CA THR A 45 -12.89 6.01 17.98
C THR A 45 -14.18 5.20 17.96
N HIS A 46 -14.36 4.32 16.98
CA HIS A 46 -15.55 3.49 16.86
C HIS A 46 -15.16 2.06 16.45
N LEU A 47 -15.81 1.08 17.08
CA LEU A 47 -15.66 -0.34 16.76
C LEU A 47 -17.03 -1.00 16.77
N ASN A 48 -17.54 -1.34 15.59
CA ASN A 48 -18.83 -1.98 15.42
C ASN A 48 -18.66 -3.36 14.78
N ALA A 49 -19.31 -4.36 15.35
CA ALA A 49 -19.47 -5.66 14.71
C ALA A 49 -20.77 -5.62 13.89
N GLY A 50 -20.64 -5.71 12.58
CA GLY A 50 -21.77 -5.80 11.66
C GLY A 50 -22.44 -7.18 11.70
N SER A 51 -23.70 -7.24 11.26
CA SER A 51 -24.44 -8.50 11.09
C SER A 51 -23.84 -9.41 10.01
N ASP A 52 -22.94 -8.89 9.18
CA ASP A 52 -22.21 -9.56 8.11
C ASP A 52 -20.88 -10.19 8.57
N GLN A 53 -20.69 -10.39 9.88
CA GLN A 53 -19.45 -10.89 10.49
C GLN A 53 -18.21 -10.00 10.25
N LYS A 54 -18.38 -8.75 9.80
CA LYS A 54 -17.29 -7.80 9.67
C LYS A 54 -17.17 -6.91 10.91
N ILE A 55 -15.96 -6.48 11.19
CA ILE A 55 -15.68 -5.48 12.23
C ILE A 55 -15.30 -4.19 11.51
N SER A 56 -16.14 -3.17 11.65
CA SER A 56 -15.86 -1.82 11.16
C SER A 56 -15.17 -1.03 12.25
N ILE A 57 -14.04 -0.42 11.91
CA ILE A 57 -13.19 0.33 12.84
C ILE A 57 -13.00 1.74 12.27
N SER A 58 -13.28 2.75 13.08
CA SER A 58 -12.91 4.13 12.80
C SER A 58 -11.70 4.52 13.65
N LEU A 59 -10.73 5.17 13.04
CA LEU A 59 -9.45 5.54 13.65
C LEU A 59 -9.26 7.05 13.51
N THR A 60 -8.71 7.69 14.53
CA THR A 60 -8.08 9.00 14.43
C THR A 60 -6.58 8.79 14.46
N VAL A 61 -5.86 9.41 13.54
CA VAL A 61 -4.41 9.27 13.39
C VAL A 61 -3.75 10.62 13.65
N ASP A 62 -2.75 10.62 14.53
CA ASP A 62 -1.90 11.78 14.77
C ASP A 62 -0.72 11.81 13.80
N GLN A 63 -0.01 12.94 13.77
CA GLN A 63 1.21 13.11 12.98
C GLN A 63 2.20 11.95 13.22
N PRO A 64 2.59 11.20 12.17
CA PRO A 64 3.56 10.12 12.29
C PRO A 64 4.95 10.60 12.73
N GLU A 65 5.68 9.74 13.43
CA GLU A 65 7.06 10.02 13.83
C GLU A 65 7.96 10.21 12.58
N GLY A 66 8.59 11.38 12.45
CA GLY A 66 9.48 11.71 11.32
C GLY A 66 8.84 12.46 10.16
N CYS A 67 7.51 12.70 10.18
CA CYS A 67 6.83 13.58 9.22
C CYS A 67 7.06 15.06 9.57
N ASP A 68 7.32 15.93 8.59
CA ASP A 68 7.42 17.38 8.82
C ASP A 68 6.05 17.95 9.24
N LYS A 69 6.07 18.93 10.14
CA LYS A 69 4.85 19.59 10.62
C LYS A 69 4.14 20.36 9.50
N GLN A 70 4.88 20.96 8.57
CA GLN A 70 4.33 21.71 7.44
C GLN A 70 3.63 20.76 6.46
N ASP A 71 4.27 19.64 6.13
CA ASP A 71 3.68 18.60 5.27
C ASP A 71 2.40 18.04 5.89
N TRP A 72 2.43 17.73 7.19
CA TRP A 72 1.25 17.23 7.91
C TRP A 72 0.11 18.25 7.93
N GLN A 73 0.41 19.54 8.16
CA GLN A 73 -0.58 20.61 8.11
C GLN A 73 -1.18 20.76 6.71
N GLN A 74 -0.36 20.63 5.66
CA GLN A 74 -0.84 20.69 4.28
C GLN A 74 -1.76 19.51 3.97
N ILE A 75 -1.43 18.30 4.39
CA ILE A 75 -2.29 17.11 4.23
C ILE A 75 -3.65 17.34 4.90
N VAL A 76 -3.65 17.79 6.16
CA VAL A 76 -4.91 18.07 6.89
C VAL A 76 -5.70 19.19 6.22
N SER A 77 -5.03 20.23 5.71
CA SER A 77 -5.69 21.30 4.97
C SER A 77 -6.33 20.80 3.68
N ASN A 78 -5.64 19.97 2.89
CA ASN A 78 -6.17 19.41 1.66
C ASN A 78 -7.41 18.53 1.93
N LEU A 79 -7.34 17.67 2.95
CA LEU A 79 -8.47 16.81 3.35
C LEU A 79 -9.71 17.60 3.81
N ASN A 80 -9.51 18.75 4.48
CA ASN A 80 -10.62 19.61 4.91
C ASN A 80 -11.22 20.43 3.76
N GLN A 81 -10.48 20.60 2.65
CA GLN A 81 -10.94 21.30 1.46
C GLN A 81 -11.66 20.38 0.47
N GLU A 82 -11.39 19.07 0.51
CA GLU A 82 -12.19 18.06 -0.19
C GLU A 82 -13.60 18.00 0.43
N THR A 83 -14.56 18.64 -0.23
CA THR A 83 -15.97 18.64 0.19
C THR A 83 -16.53 17.23 0.17
N VAL A 84 -17.18 16.86 1.28
CA VAL A 84 -17.84 15.58 1.59
C VAL A 84 -19.06 15.32 0.68
N ASP A 85 -18.86 15.20 -0.62
CA ASP A 85 -19.87 14.67 -1.57
C ASP A 85 -19.57 13.21 -1.96
N THR A 86 -18.58 12.58 -1.30
CA THR A 86 -18.30 11.15 -1.49
C THR A 86 -19.04 10.34 -0.43
N ASP A 87 -20.12 9.68 -0.85
CA ASP A 87 -20.80 8.68 -0.04
C ASP A 87 -19.77 7.65 0.48
N PRO A 88 -19.74 7.34 1.79
CA PRO A 88 -18.73 6.46 2.38
C PRO A 88 -18.80 5.00 1.89
N GLU A 89 -19.82 4.63 1.10
CA GLU A 89 -19.97 3.29 0.54
C GLU A 89 -19.12 3.04 -0.72
N GLU A 90 -18.64 4.08 -1.40
CA GLU A 90 -17.71 3.94 -2.52
C GLU A 90 -16.30 4.36 -2.09
N HIS A 91 -15.58 3.43 -1.46
CA HIS A 91 -14.11 3.50 -1.38
C HIS A 91 -13.54 3.24 -2.79
N SER A 92 -13.87 4.11 -3.73
CA SER A 92 -13.29 4.09 -5.07
C SER A 92 -11.83 4.49 -4.90
N GLN A 93 -10.93 3.58 -5.30
CA GLN A 93 -9.52 3.93 -5.51
C GLN A 93 -9.45 5.27 -6.28
N PRO A 94 -8.44 6.13 -6.03
CA PRO A 94 -8.28 7.37 -6.77
C PRO A 94 -8.51 7.09 -8.25
N GLN A 95 -9.48 7.77 -8.86
CA GLN A 95 -9.94 7.45 -10.21
C GLN A 95 -8.81 7.73 -11.21
N LEU A 96 -8.00 6.71 -11.45
CA LEU A 96 -6.90 6.79 -12.39
C LEU A 96 -7.48 6.94 -13.78
N THR A 97 -7.00 7.92 -14.52
CA THR A 97 -7.26 7.96 -15.96
C THR A 97 -6.75 6.66 -16.62
N PRO A 98 -7.32 6.23 -17.76
CA PRO A 98 -6.86 5.02 -18.43
C PRO A 98 -5.35 5.03 -18.75
N GLN A 99 -4.78 6.20 -19.02
CA GLN A 99 -3.35 6.37 -19.25
C GLN A 99 -2.53 6.17 -17.96
N GLN A 100 -2.95 6.76 -16.85
CA GLN A 100 -2.32 6.58 -15.54
C GLN A 100 -2.41 5.12 -15.07
N GLN A 101 -3.56 4.48 -15.26
CA GLN A 101 -3.75 3.07 -14.94
C GLN A 101 -2.82 2.18 -15.77
N SER A 102 -2.70 2.45 -17.08
CA SER A 102 -1.77 1.73 -17.95
C SER A 102 -0.31 1.92 -17.53
N LYS A 103 0.11 3.15 -17.18
CA LYS A 103 1.45 3.43 -16.65
C LYS A 103 1.72 2.68 -15.35
N LEU A 104 0.77 2.67 -14.41
CA LEU A 104 0.91 1.96 -13.15
C LEU A 104 1.02 0.43 -13.36
N GLN A 105 0.16 -0.16 -14.20
CA GLN A 105 0.22 -1.58 -14.54
C GLN A 105 1.58 -1.97 -15.13
N ARG A 106 2.10 -1.12 -16.00
CA ARG A 106 3.39 -1.25 -16.66
C ARG A 106 4.55 -1.19 -15.68
N LEU A 107 4.52 -0.24 -14.75
CA LEU A 107 5.52 -0.11 -13.69
C LEU A 107 5.51 -1.30 -12.72
N LEU A 108 4.34 -1.79 -12.33
CA LEU A 108 4.23 -2.99 -11.50
C LEU A 108 4.76 -4.23 -12.24
N ALA A 109 4.46 -4.37 -13.53
CA ALA A 109 5.01 -5.45 -14.35
C ALA A 109 6.54 -5.39 -14.46
N TYR A 110 7.11 -4.20 -14.62
CA TYR A 110 8.57 -4.01 -14.60
C TYR A 110 9.17 -4.48 -13.26
N LEU A 111 8.56 -4.13 -12.13
CA LEU A 111 9.05 -4.53 -10.81
C LEU A 111 9.02 -6.05 -10.62
N ILE A 112 7.99 -6.72 -11.11
CA ILE A 112 7.91 -8.19 -11.09
C ILE A 112 9.00 -8.82 -11.98
N GLN A 113 9.27 -8.24 -13.16
CA GLN A 113 10.38 -8.67 -14.02
C GLN A 113 11.74 -8.41 -13.37
N ALA A 114 11.88 -7.28 -12.67
CA ALA A 114 13.09 -6.91 -11.96
C ALA A 114 13.35 -7.82 -10.76
N ALA A 115 12.31 -8.35 -10.09
CA ALA A 115 12.42 -9.30 -8.99
C ALA A 115 13.10 -10.61 -9.42
N GLU A 116 12.74 -11.13 -10.59
CA GLU A 116 13.28 -12.39 -11.13
C GLU A 116 13.74 -12.25 -12.60
N PRO A 117 14.88 -11.56 -12.86
CA PRO A 117 15.30 -11.23 -14.23
C PRO A 117 15.75 -12.45 -15.05
N GLU A 118 16.15 -13.53 -14.39
CA GLU A 118 16.68 -14.75 -15.04
C GLU A 118 15.67 -15.91 -15.10
N VAL A 119 14.50 -15.78 -14.45
CA VAL A 119 13.50 -16.85 -14.34
C VAL A 119 12.25 -16.48 -15.09
N ARG A 120 11.62 -17.46 -15.75
CA ARG A 120 10.28 -17.26 -16.31
C ARG A 120 9.28 -17.05 -15.18
N ILE A 121 8.76 -15.83 -15.08
CA ILE A 121 7.75 -15.41 -14.12
C ILE A 121 6.55 -16.35 -14.19
N SER A 122 6.29 -17.09 -13.12
CA SER A 122 5.08 -17.91 -13.00
C SER A 122 3.89 -17.04 -12.60
N TRP A 123 3.10 -16.65 -13.60
CA TRP A 123 1.95 -15.76 -13.38
C TRP A 123 0.95 -16.30 -12.34
N GLU A 124 0.76 -17.62 -12.23
CA GLU A 124 -0.18 -18.21 -11.26
C GLU A 124 0.23 -18.05 -9.79
N VAL A 125 1.53 -17.89 -9.54
CA VAL A 125 2.07 -17.62 -8.21
C VAL A 125 1.95 -16.13 -7.91
N TRP A 126 2.39 -15.30 -8.87
CA TRP A 126 2.35 -13.85 -8.76
C TRP A 126 0.92 -13.29 -8.69
N SER A 127 -0.03 -13.83 -9.44
CA SER A 127 -1.43 -13.39 -9.39
C SER A 127 -2.03 -13.56 -7.99
N ARG A 128 -1.78 -14.71 -7.34
CA ARG A 128 -2.23 -14.97 -5.97
C ARG A 128 -1.57 -14.04 -4.95
N GLN A 129 -0.29 -13.74 -5.13
CA GLN A 129 0.43 -12.83 -4.26
C GLN A 129 -0.06 -11.38 -4.42
N LEU A 130 -0.29 -10.92 -5.65
CA LEU A 130 -0.82 -9.59 -5.94
C LEU A 130 -2.27 -9.43 -5.48
N GLN A 131 -3.10 -10.48 -5.61
CA GLN A 131 -4.45 -10.50 -5.01
C GLN A 131 -4.39 -10.37 -3.48
N ALA A 132 -3.45 -11.05 -2.82
CA ALA A 132 -3.25 -10.92 -1.38
C ALA A 132 -2.76 -9.53 -0.96
N LEU A 133 -2.21 -8.75 -1.89
CA LEU A 133 -1.85 -7.34 -1.70
C LEU A 133 -3.00 -6.37 -2.02
N GLY A 134 -4.20 -6.89 -2.33
CA GLY A 134 -5.39 -6.08 -2.60
C GLY A 134 -5.44 -5.47 -4.00
N LEU A 135 -4.71 -6.02 -4.98
CA LEU A 135 -4.88 -5.61 -6.37
C LEU A 135 -6.15 -6.24 -6.98
N GLU A 136 -6.99 -5.39 -7.54
CA GLU A 136 -8.24 -5.80 -8.20
C GLU A 136 -7.99 -6.48 -9.55
N GLU A 137 -8.94 -7.30 -9.98
CA GLU A 137 -8.89 -8.08 -11.21
C GLU A 137 -8.56 -7.29 -12.49
N PRO A 138 -9.16 -6.12 -12.78
CA PRO A 138 -8.78 -5.33 -13.95
C PRO A 138 -7.31 -4.89 -13.91
N MET A 139 -6.79 -4.60 -12.72
CA MET A 139 -5.38 -4.24 -12.54
C MET A 139 -4.46 -5.42 -12.82
N LEU A 140 -4.81 -6.62 -12.33
CA LEU A 140 -4.05 -7.85 -12.55
C LEU A 140 -3.97 -8.22 -14.03
N LEU A 141 -5.08 -8.09 -14.76
CA LEU A 141 -5.10 -8.36 -16.21
C LEU A 141 -4.20 -7.40 -17.00
N GLY A 142 -4.19 -6.13 -16.60
CA GLY A 142 -3.30 -5.12 -17.17
C GLY A 142 -1.82 -5.43 -16.90
N VAL A 143 -1.48 -5.77 -15.65
CA VAL A 143 -0.12 -6.20 -15.28
C VAL A 143 0.29 -7.44 -16.07
N ARG A 144 -0.58 -8.47 -16.18
CA ARG A 144 -0.29 -9.68 -16.98
C ARG A 144 0.02 -9.36 -18.43
N SER A 145 -0.70 -8.41 -19.01
CA SER A 145 -0.50 -7.98 -20.38
C SER A 145 0.83 -7.23 -20.53
N ALA A 146 1.14 -6.35 -19.58
CA ALA A 146 2.37 -5.58 -19.54
C ALA A 146 3.62 -6.44 -19.28
N LEU A 147 3.49 -7.57 -18.58
CA LEU A 147 4.59 -8.54 -18.37
C LEU A 147 5.09 -9.19 -19.67
N LYS A 148 4.27 -9.20 -20.73
CA LYS A 148 4.66 -9.76 -22.04
C LYS A 148 5.55 -8.81 -22.84
N VAL A 149 5.59 -7.54 -22.46
CA VAL A 149 6.33 -6.50 -23.16
C VAL A 149 7.56 -6.16 -22.31
N PRO A 150 8.79 -6.18 -22.86
CA PRO A 150 9.95 -5.65 -22.17
C PRO A 150 9.77 -4.16 -21.95
N GLN A 151 9.99 -3.69 -20.73
CA GLN A 151 9.83 -2.28 -20.38
C GLN A 151 11.14 -1.69 -19.90
N SER A 152 11.43 -0.47 -20.33
CA SER A 152 12.56 0.29 -19.80
C SER A 152 12.09 1.15 -18.63
N LEU A 153 12.90 1.20 -17.58
CA LEU A 153 12.58 2.00 -16.40
C LEU A 153 12.57 3.50 -16.76
N GLU A 154 13.47 3.95 -17.63
CA GLU A 154 13.56 5.35 -18.05
C GLU A 154 12.26 5.83 -18.72
N GLN A 155 11.69 5.02 -19.64
CA GLN A 155 10.43 5.38 -20.31
C GLN A 155 9.21 5.36 -19.38
N LEU A 156 9.26 4.54 -18.31
CA LEU A 156 8.17 4.46 -17.33
C LEU A 156 8.17 5.64 -16.36
N LEU A 157 9.36 6.14 -16.03
CA LEU A 157 9.54 7.29 -15.17
C LEU A 157 9.31 8.61 -15.91
N GLU A 158 9.47 8.63 -17.23
CA GLU A 158 9.26 9.82 -18.04
C GLU A 158 7.82 10.33 -17.97
N GLY A 159 7.66 11.56 -17.45
CA GLY A 159 6.37 12.18 -17.23
C GLY A 159 5.47 11.38 -16.29
N LEU A 160 6.05 10.62 -15.34
CA LEU A 160 5.28 10.00 -14.28
C LEU A 160 4.82 11.08 -13.30
N ASP A 161 3.51 11.13 -13.11
CA ASP A 161 2.84 12.06 -12.21
C ASP A 161 3.16 11.69 -10.74
N PRO A 162 3.52 12.66 -9.88
CA PRO A 162 3.75 12.44 -8.45
C PRO A 162 2.63 11.68 -7.74
N ASP A 163 1.37 11.89 -8.14
CA ASP A 163 0.22 11.20 -7.54
C ASP A 163 0.25 9.70 -7.87
N ILE A 164 0.66 9.35 -9.10
CA ILE A 164 0.84 7.97 -9.51
C ILE A 164 2.05 7.34 -8.82
N ALA A 165 3.12 8.10 -8.63
CA ALA A 165 4.27 7.64 -7.85
C ALA A 165 3.88 7.35 -6.39
N ALA A 166 3.04 8.20 -5.78
CA ALA A 166 2.53 8.00 -4.41
C ALA A 166 1.68 6.73 -4.28
N ILE A 167 0.86 6.40 -5.30
CA ILE A 167 0.07 5.16 -5.35
C ILE A 167 0.95 3.95 -5.65
N ALA A 168 1.94 4.11 -6.54
CA ALA A 168 2.83 3.05 -7.00
C ALA A 168 3.79 2.59 -5.92
N LEU A 169 4.39 3.51 -5.17
CA LEU A 169 5.44 3.24 -4.20
C LEU A 169 5.08 2.16 -3.16
N PRO A 170 3.96 2.23 -2.41
CA PRO A 170 3.63 1.20 -1.44
C PRO A 170 3.38 -0.17 -2.08
N LYS A 171 2.82 -0.20 -3.31
CA LYS A 171 2.65 -1.45 -4.07
C LYS A 171 3.98 -2.00 -4.55
N ALA A 172 4.89 -1.12 -4.99
CA ALA A 172 6.23 -1.46 -5.44
C ALA A 172 7.09 -2.04 -4.32
N VAL A 173 7.08 -1.40 -3.15
CA VAL A 173 7.75 -1.89 -1.93
C VAL A 173 7.18 -3.24 -1.53
N SER A 174 5.86 -3.41 -1.60
CA SER A 174 5.22 -4.69 -1.26
C SER A 174 5.67 -5.82 -2.21
N ILE A 175 5.80 -5.54 -3.50
CA ILE A 175 6.28 -6.48 -4.52
C ILE A 175 7.74 -6.86 -4.26
N ALA A 176 8.63 -5.86 -4.10
CA ALA A 176 10.06 -6.06 -3.87
C ALA A 176 10.39 -6.77 -2.55
N LEU A 177 9.43 -6.86 -1.62
CA LEU A 177 9.58 -7.56 -0.35
C LEU A 177 8.98 -8.97 -0.34
N LEU A 178 8.36 -9.43 -1.43
CA LEU A 178 7.74 -10.76 -1.51
C LEU A 178 8.76 -11.89 -1.36
N ASP A 179 9.90 -11.78 -2.04
CA ASP A 179 11.03 -12.70 -1.96
C ASP A 179 11.97 -12.40 -0.77
N ARG A 180 11.68 -11.30 -0.05
CA ARG A 180 12.43 -10.75 1.09
C ARG A 180 13.84 -10.29 0.74
N ARG A 181 14.12 -9.97 -0.53
CA ARG A 181 15.42 -9.48 -0.99
C ARG A 181 15.21 -8.40 -2.06
N VAL A 182 15.57 -7.17 -1.73
CA VAL A 182 15.59 -6.11 -2.75
C VAL A 182 16.88 -6.25 -3.55
N ASN A 183 16.77 -6.54 -4.84
CA ASN A 183 17.92 -6.59 -5.74
C ASN A 183 18.25 -5.20 -6.33
N ALA A 184 19.38 -5.10 -7.04
CA ALA A 184 19.87 -3.82 -7.56
C ALA A 184 18.93 -3.16 -8.58
N SER A 185 18.12 -3.93 -9.31
CA SER A 185 17.17 -3.41 -10.28
C SER A 185 15.91 -2.88 -9.59
N GLU A 186 15.43 -3.58 -8.57
CA GLU A 186 14.32 -3.13 -7.73
C GLU A 186 14.68 -1.89 -6.91
N ASP A 187 15.87 -1.88 -6.32
CA ASP A 187 16.38 -0.73 -5.54
C ASP A 187 16.47 0.54 -6.40
N LYS A 188 16.92 0.40 -7.65
CA LYS A 188 16.91 1.50 -8.63
C LYS A 188 15.50 2.00 -8.92
N ALA A 189 14.54 1.10 -9.12
CA ALA A 189 13.16 1.47 -9.40
C ALA A 189 12.49 2.16 -8.20
N LEU A 190 12.71 1.65 -6.98
CA LEU A 190 12.21 2.24 -5.75
C LEU A 190 12.84 3.61 -5.48
N THR A 191 14.16 3.73 -5.67
CA THR A 191 14.88 5.01 -5.52
C THR A 191 14.38 6.03 -6.54
N ALA A 192 14.14 5.61 -7.78
CA ALA A 192 13.62 6.51 -8.81
C ALA A 192 12.19 7.00 -8.50
N LEU A 193 11.31 6.13 -8.02
CA LEU A 193 9.98 6.53 -7.53
C LEU A 193 10.09 7.54 -6.38
N LEU A 194 10.97 7.29 -5.42
CA LEU A 194 11.21 8.22 -4.31
C LEU A 194 11.74 9.58 -4.79
N GLN A 195 12.63 9.59 -5.80
CA GLN A 195 13.17 10.83 -6.36
C GLN A 195 12.10 11.65 -7.09
N LEU A 196 11.15 11.00 -7.76
CA LEU A 196 10.02 11.68 -8.41
C LEU A 196 9.05 12.34 -7.42
N MET A 197 8.95 11.78 -6.22
CA MET A 197 8.10 12.30 -5.15
C MET A 197 8.78 13.39 -4.31
N LYS A 198 10.10 13.53 -4.39
CA LYS A 198 10.77 14.64 -3.70
C LYS A 198 10.38 15.95 -4.38
N PRO A 199 10.04 17.01 -3.61
CA PRO A 199 9.87 18.32 -4.21
C PRO A 199 11.15 18.65 -4.98
N ARG A 200 11.00 19.13 -6.22
CA ARG A 200 12.11 19.73 -6.95
C ARG A 200 12.57 20.92 -6.12
N ASN A 201 13.62 20.74 -5.32
CA ASN A 201 14.38 21.85 -4.80
C ASN A 201 15.04 22.51 -6.01
N GLU A 202 14.37 23.51 -6.57
CA GLU A 202 15.01 24.48 -7.44
C GLU A 202 15.95 25.33 -6.58
N GLY A 203 17.26 25.22 -6.86
CA GLY A 203 18.29 26.25 -6.63
C GLY A 203 18.52 26.69 -5.19
#